data_AF-A0A8K1CTJ9-F1
#
_entry.id   AF-A0A8K1CTJ9-F1
#
_cell.length_a   1.000
_cell.length_b   1.000
_cell.length_c   1.000
_cell.angle_alpha   90.00
_cell.angle_beta   90.00
_cell.angle_gamma   90.00
#
_symmetry.space_group_name_H-M   'P 1'
#
loop_
_entity.id
_entity.type
_entity.pdbx_description
1 polymer ?
#
loop_
_entity_poly.entity_id
_entity_poly.type
_entity_poly.pdbx_seq_one_letter_code
_entity_poly.pdbx_strand_id
1 'polypeptide(L)'
;MIYCGSEPASETFEYDSQTQQIKSVSKRGLCWHDGSDPSLMQLQLCSTDAEQLKHQQFAFEPVKWGDGFGIVQNVNRPSQCLDDGEAWVPRSTSVQMSACDQRNWDYMANYNQLLSIELVTGYVPEITLPPPPPTPEPTTLTPEPSSWTPEPPSSNASSSVLESIVNQAPLRVRTAKAANLCVTDGVDAFRMLTYGEDSSSETFVYDVVTQHVMSWSKPGWCWDINDYGECNLRLQPCDVQHEPAQYQRFMYNPSSESNALCAPSALGFQELSQALEMSLKSGGWVLTTGQPFYLQSIFKLSPPMQSELPPFNSTRNPDMDDSPMMIPGYASLCLGASDGLMKLMPCEEHTESTLFTYDLATYSLHNAAHPEFCLDDTDADTKGLSLRPCDAFSYNQKFMYNFFTFQWIKAGTCDDEKEQCIDDGGYNPLQHTAGTLRDCNSFGSPTQMTMIVPGPQSELPSFPTNGTPKLFAIEFPFRLRLFSSFLCVADSSTEGGVIGTEPCTFNPAKTQTFVYRKDAPQIRSVAKPWLCLTANTPDNNAVILARCGDTSEDQHFKFDENSGQLTNPHKTGLCVETTGVQSTLALRPCGEKNWRQVFSVEGVSPLPPPSLQVA
;
A
#
# COMPACT_ATOMS: atom_id res chain seq x y z
N MET A 1 -24.98 -3.61 -2.68
CA MET A 1 -24.46 -3.89 -1.32
C MET A 1 -24.61 -2.66 -0.42
N ILE A 2 -24.89 -2.86 0.87
CA ILE A 2 -24.82 -1.84 1.93
C ILE A 2 -23.41 -1.92 2.52
N TYR A 3 -22.79 -0.80 2.88
CA TYR A 3 -21.48 -0.79 3.54
C TYR A 3 -21.54 -1.62 4.83
N CYS A 4 -20.64 -2.58 4.99
CA CYS A 4 -20.55 -3.38 6.22
C CYS A 4 -20.34 -2.45 7.43
N GLY A 5 -21.25 -2.48 8.41
CA GLY A 5 -21.15 -1.73 9.67
C GLY A 5 -22.37 -0.89 10.04
N SER A 6 -23.34 -0.69 9.13
CA SER A 6 -24.51 0.16 9.41
C SER A 6 -25.62 -0.58 10.19
N GLU A 7 -25.78 -1.88 9.96
CA GLU A 7 -26.68 -2.76 10.71
C GLU A 7 -26.10 -4.19 10.79
N PRO A 8 -25.33 -4.55 11.84
CA PRO A 8 -24.56 -5.81 11.85
C PRO A 8 -25.46 -7.05 11.73
N ALA A 9 -26.68 -7.02 12.26
CA ALA A 9 -27.58 -8.17 12.18
C ALA A 9 -28.11 -8.45 10.76
N SER A 10 -28.36 -7.41 9.95
CA SER A 10 -28.90 -7.57 8.58
C SER A 10 -27.83 -7.87 7.54
N GLU A 11 -26.57 -7.64 7.91
CA GLU A 11 -25.38 -7.91 7.11
C GLU A 11 -24.68 -9.23 7.49
N THR A 12 -25.05 -9.85 8.62
CA THR A 12 -24.48 -11.13 9.07
C THR A 12 -25.31 -12.33 8.61
N PHE A 13 -24.62 -13.38 8.17
CA PHE A 13 -25.22 -14.64 7.77
C PHE A 13 -24.58 -15.83 8.50
N GLU A 14 -25.38 -16.86 8.76
CA GLU A 14 -24.93 -18.15 9.29
C GLU A 14 -24.76 -19.15 8.14
N TYR A 15 -23.58 -19.74 8.02
CA TYR A 15 -23.32 -20.82 7.06
C TYR A 15 -23.46 -22.18 7.73
N ASP A 16 -24.41 -22.98 7.26
CA ASP A 16 -24.62 -24.35 7.70
C ASP A 16 -23.85 -25.30 6.77
N SER A 17 -22.72 -25.82 7.23
CA SER A 17 -21.86 -26.68 6.41
C SER A 17 -22.47 -28.03 6.05
N GLN A 18 -23.49 -28.50 6.79
CA GLN A 18 -24.15 -29.79 6.50
C GLN A 18 -25.17 -29.64 5.39
N THR A 19 -25.96 -28.57 5.44
CA THR A 19 -27.00 -28.29 4.43
C THR A 19 -26.49 -27.43 3.28
N GLN A 20 -25.31 -26.83 3.43
CA GLN A 20 -24.70 -25.83 2.54
C GLN A 20 -25.58 -24.59 2.36
N GLN A 21 -26.38 -24.24 3.36
CA GLN A 21 -27.26 -23.06 3.31
C GLN A 21 -26.61 -21.85 3.97
N ILE A 22 -26.86 -20.67 3.41
CA ILE A 22 -26.49 -19.37 3.98
C ILE A 22 -27.77 -18.71 4.52
N LYS A 23 -27.90 -18.58 5.84
CA LYS A 23 -29.10 -18.14 6.56
C LYS A 23 -28.95 -16.71 7.04
N SER A 24 -29.99 -15.89 6.90
CA SER A 24 -29.97 -14.52 7.44
C SER A 24 -30.08 -14.52 8.96
N VAL A 25 -29.19 -13.79 9.64
CA VAL A 25 -29.23 -13.65 11.10
C VAL A 25 -30.36 -12.71 11.53
N SER A 26 -30.59 -11.58 10.84
CA SER A 26 -31.70 -10.67 11.18
C SER A 26 -33.08 -11.22 10.79
N LYS A 27 -33.18 -11.94 9.68
CA LYS A 27 -34.46 -12.50 9.17
C LYS A 27 -34.49 -14.01 9.36
N ARG A 28 -34.63 -14.44 10.62
CA ARG A 28 -34.68 -15.86 11.00
C ARG A 28 -35.66 -16.64 10.14
N GLY A 29 -35.21 -17.79 9.62
CA GLY A 29 -35.99 -18.66 8.75
C GLY A 29 -35.88 -18.35 7.25
N LEU A 30 -35.12 -17.31 6.86
CA LEU A 30 -34.80 -17.05 5.46
C LEU A 30 -33.37 -17.47 5.10
N CYS A 31 -33.23 -18.10 3.94
CA CYS A 31 -31.96 -18.49 3.33
C CYS A 31 -31.73 -17.75 2.02
N TRP A 32 -30.46 -17.61 1.64
CA TRP A 32 -30.07 -17.23 0.28
C TRP A 32 -30.72 -18.16 -0.74
N HIS A 33 -31.20 -17.58 -1.83
CA HIS A 33 -31.90 -18.26 -2.91
C HIS A 33 -31.46 -17.65 -4.24
N ASP A 34 -30.94 -18.48 -5.15
CA ASP A 34 -30.31 -18.06 -6.41
C ASP A 34 -31.28 -17.52 -7.48
N GLY A 35 -32.59 -17.64 -7.22
CA GLY A 35 -33.66 -17.28 -8.15
C GLY A 35 -34.15 -18.50 -8.93
N SER A 36 -35.45 -18.81 -8.81
CA SER A 36 -36.04 -19.96 -9.48
C SER A 36 -36.19 -19.72 -10.98
N ASP A 37 -36.27 -18.45 -11.40
CA ASP A 37 -36.35 -18.02 -12.79
C ASP A 37 -34.96 -17.76 -13.37
N PRO A 38 -34.51 -18.52 -14.39
CA PRO A 38 -33.22 -18.30 -15.04
C PRO A 38 -33.10 -16.94 -15.74
N SER A 39 -34.19 -16.18 -15.90
CA SER A 39 -34.17 -14.80 -16.44
C SER A 39 -34.00 -13.70 -15.38
N LEU A 40 -34.15 -14.04 -14.10
CA LEU A 40 -34.02 -13.14 -12.95
C LEU A 40 -33.09 -13.75 -11.92
N MET A 41 -31.80 -13.87 -12.27
CA MET A 41 -30.74 -14.41 -11.41
C MET A 41 -30.35 -13.45 -10.26
N GLN A 42 -31.30 -12.75 -9.67
CA GLN A 42 -31.04 -11.93 -8.49
C GLN A 42 -31.07 -12.80 -7.24
N LEU A 43 -30.07 -12.63 -6.38
CA LEU A 43 -30.04 -13.29 -5.09
C LEU A 43 -31.19 -12.76 -4.22
N GLN A 44 -32.01 -13.68 -3.68
CA GLN A 44 -33.15 -13.36 -2.83
C GLN A 44 -33.05 -14.09 -1.49
N LEU A 45 -33.83 -13.63 -0.51
CA LEU A 45 -34.02 -14.33 0.76
C LEU A 45 -35.39 -15.03 0.76
N CYS A 46 -35.40 -16.35 0.79
CA CYS A 46 -36.62 -17.18 0.75
C CYS A 46 -36.70 -18.09 1.97
N SER A 47 -37.92 -18.48 2.36
CA SER A 47 -38.11 -19.49 3.41
C SER A 47 -37.52 -20.83 3.00
N THR A 48 -37.03 -21.61 3.96
CA THR A 48 -36.61 -22.99 3.72
C THR A 48 -37.83 -23.86 3.41
N ASP A 49 -37.96 -24.33 2.18
CA ASP A 49 -38.86 -25.42 1.83
C ASP A 49 -38.09 -26.52 1.08
N ALA A 50 -38.62 -27.75 1.11
CA ALA A 50 -37.94 -28.91 0.54
C ALA A 50 -37.81 -28.85 -1.00
N GLU A 51 -38.66 -28.10 -1.70
CA GLU A 51 -38.63 -27.96 -3.16
C GLU A 51 -37.62 -26.89 -3.62
N GLN A 52 -37.34 -25.89 -2.77
CA GLN A 52 -36.39 -24.81 -2.99
C GLN A 52 -34.97 -25.13 -2.54
N LEU A 53 -34.74 -26.28 -1.90
CA LEU A 53 -33.38 -26.68 -1.45
C LEU A 53 -32.35 -26.59 -2.57
N LYS A 54 -32.70 -26.96 -3.80
CA LYS A 54 -31.80 -26.88 -4.96
C LYS A 54 -31.30 -25.45 -5.25
N HIS A 55 -32.07 -24.43 -4.87
CA HIS A 55 -31.79 -23.02 -5.08
C HIS A 55 -31.09 -22.35 -3.89
N GLN A 56 -30.97 -23.05 -2.76
CA GLN A 56 -30.52 -22.51 -1.48
C GLN A 56 -29.19 -23.10 -0.99
N GLN A 57 -28.54 -23.94 -1.82
CA GLN A 57 -27.30 -24.61 -1.48
C GLN A 57 -26.12 -23.96 -2.18
N PHE A 58 -25.16 -23.48 -1.39
CA PHE A 58 -23.99 -22.76 -1.86
C PHE A 58 -22.69 -23.39 -1.31
N ALA A 59 -21.73 -23.60 -2.20
CA ALA A 59 -20.39 -24.03 -1.85
C ALA A 59 -19.44 -22.83 -1.94
N PHE A 60 -18.55 -22.70 -0.96
CA PHE A 60 -17.42 -21.78 -1.02
C PHE A 60 -16.19 -22.53 -1.49
N GLU A 61 -15.63 -22.12 -2.62
CA GLU A 61 -14.40 -22.69 -3.19
C GLU A 61 -13.26 -21.68 -3.03
N PRO A 62 -12.28 -21.93 -2.13
CA PRO A 62 -11.16 -21.02 -1.94
C PRO A 62 -10.27 -20.99 -3.19
N VAL A 63 -9.83 -19.79 -3.59
CA VAL A 63 -8.90 -19.64 -4.71
C VAL A 63 -7.45 -19.83 -4.25
N LYS A 64 -6.59 -20.37 -5.11
CA LYS A 64 -5.20 -20.75 -4.75
C LYS A 64 -4.25 -19.56 -4.44
N TRP A 65 -4.66 -18.32 -4.70
CA TRP A 65 -3.74 -17.17 -4.77
C TRP A 65 -3.88 -16.17 -3.61
N GLY A 66 -4.75 -16.40 -2.64
CA GLY A 66 -4.88 -15.52 -1.47
C GLY A 66 -5.62 -16.19 -0.32
N ASP A 67 -5.04 -16.15 0.88
CA ASP A 67 -5.68 -16.63 2.09
C ASP A 67 -6.97 -15.83 2.34
N GLY A 68 -8.10 -16.54 2.47
CA GLY A 68 -9.40 -15.94 2.83
C GLY A 68 -10.31 -15.51 1.66
N PHE A 69 -9.88 -15.63 0.40
CA PHE A 69 -10.71 -15.34 -0.76
C PHE A 69 -11.20 -16.62 -1.45
N GLY A 70 -12.41 -16.56 -2.01
CA GLY A 70 -12.99 -17.67 -2.76
C GLY A 70 -14.21 -17.28 -3.55
N ILE A 71 -14.82 -18.28 -4.17
CA ILE A 71 -16.00 -18.13 -5.01
C ILE A 71 -17.17 -18.83 -4.33
N VAL A 72 -18.32 -18.17 -4.31
CA VAL A 72 -19.56 -18.78 -3.82
C VAL A 72 -20.37 -19.28 -5.02
N GLN A 73 -20.55 -20.59 -5.13
CA GLN A 73 -21.23 -21.25 -6.24
C GLN A 73 -22.51 -21.92 -5.78
N ASN A 74 -23.56 -21.90 -6.59
CA ASN A 74 -24.73 -22.73 -6.31
C ASN A 74 -24.40 -24.21 -6.60
N VAL A 75 -24.60 -25.08 -5.62
CA VAL A 75 -24.23 -26.51 -5.67
C VAL A 75 -24.97 -27.26 -6.78
N ASN A 76 -26.21 -26.87 -7.07
CA ASN A 76 -27.06 -27.48 -8.08
C ASN A 76 -26.96 -26.78 -9.45
N ARG A 77 -26.23 -25.65 -9.51
CA ARG A 77 -25.91 -24.92 -10.73
C ARG A 77 -24.44 -24.49 -10.69
N PRO A 78 -23.48 -25.43 -10.77
CA PRO A 78 -22.05 -25.15 -10.55
C PRO A 78 -21.42 -24.22 -11.60
N SER A 79 -22.12 -23.95 -12.70
CA SER A 79 -21.72 -22.91 -13.66
C SER A 79 -22.17 -21.51 -13.26
N GLN A 80 -22.84 -21.35 -12.11
CA GLN A 80 -23.33 -20.07 -11.61
C GLN A 80 -22.65 -19.68 -10.31
N CYS A 81 -22.05 -18.49 -10.34
CA CYS A 81 -21.27 -17.90 -9.27
C CYS A 81 -21.95 -16.63 -8.78
N LEU A 82 -21.80 -16.33 -7.49
CA LEU A 82 -22.23 -15.06 -6.93
C LEU A 82 -21.42 -13.92 -7.54
N ASP A 83 -22.10 -12.85 -7.92
CA ASP A 83 -21.57 -11.74 -8.72
C ASP A 83 -22.16 -10.43 -8.21
N ASP A 84 -21.35 -9.39 -8.07
CA ASP A 84 -21.77 -8.10 -7.53
C ASP A 84 -22.61 -7.23 -8.47
N GLY A 85 -22.84 -7.65 -9.72
CA GLY A 85 -23.68 -6.92 -10.67
C GLY A 85 -22.95 -5.98 -11.63
N GLU A 86 -21.62 -6.12 -11.80
CA GLU A 86 -20.79 -5.35 -12.74
C GLU A 86 -20.76 -3.82 -12.51
N ALA A 87 -21.26 -3.29 -11.38
CA ALA A 87 -21.16 -1.86 -11.15
C ALA A 87 -19.80 -1.49 -10.54
N TRP A 88 -18.96 -0.88 -11.38
CA TRP A 88 -17.68 -0.26 -11.02
C TRP A 88 -17.78 0.95 -10.07
N VAL A 89 -18.95 1.19 -9.47
CA VAL A 89 -19.20 2.31 -8.56
C VAL A 89 -19.78 1.75 -7.26
N PRO A 90 -19.24 2.15 -6.08
CA PRO A 90 -19.77 1.72 -4.78
C PRO A 90 -21.14 2.35 -4.54
N ARG A 91 -22.18 1.74 -5.11
CA ARG A 91 -23.59 2.00 -4.87
C ARG A 91 -24.35 0.68 -4.79
N SER A 92 -25.60 0.73 -4.36
CA SER A 92 -26.46 -0.43 -4.14
C SER A 92 -26.70 -1.25 -5.42
N THR A 93 -25.77 -2.12 -5.80
CA THR A 93 -26.04 -3.18 -6.76
C THR A 93 -26.80 -4.31 -6.09
N SER A 94 -27.67 -4.94 -6.88
CA SER A 94 -28.22 -6.25 -6.55
C SER A 94 -27.13 -7.29 -6.76
N VAL A 95 -26.83 -8.06 -5.71
CA VAL A 95 -26.04 -9.28 -5.88
C VAL A 95 -26.84 -10.24 -6.75
N GLN A 96 -26.18 -10.79 -7.77
CA GLN A 96 -26.78 -11.69 -8.73
C GLN A 96 -25.96 -12.98 -8.84
N MET A 97 -26.51 -13.95 -9.56
CA MET A 97 -25.79 -15.14 -9.99
C MET A 97 -25.46 -14.95 -11.46
N SER A 98 -24.19 -15.11 -11.83
CA SER A 98 -23.74 -15.01 -13.21
C SER A 98 -22.93 -16.25 -13.59
N ALA A 99 -22.56 -16.39 -14.86
CA ALA A 99 -21.73 -17.52 -15.27
C ALA A 99 -20.38 -17.45 -14.55
N CYS A 100 -19.97 -18.56 -13.92
CA CYS A 100 -18.66 -18.70 -13.31
C CYS A 100 -17.57 -18.49 -14.36
N ASP A 101 -16.80 -17.42 -14.25
CA ASP A 101 -15.76 -17.13 -15.23
C ASP A 101 -14.47 -17.88 -14.89
N GLN A 102 -14.40 -19.12 -15.38
CA GLN A 102 -13.22 -19.99 -15.20
C GLN A 102 -11.96 -19.46 -15.90
N ARG A 103 -12.10 -18.58 -16.92
CA ARG A 103 -10.95 -17.99 -17.62
C ARG A 103 -10.29 -16.89 -16.81
N ASN A 104 -10.92 -16.45 -15.72
CA ASN A 104 -10.48 -15.32 -14.93
C ASN A 104 -9.67 -15.67 -13.69
N TRP A 105 -9.63 -16.95 -13.32
CA TRP A 105 -8.90 -17.45 -12.14
C TRP A 105 -7.38 -17.28 -12.27
N ASP A 106 -6.87 -17.17 -13.50
CA ASP A 106 -5.44 -16.99 -13.79
C ASP A 106 -5.05 -15.53 -14.13
N TYR A 107 -6.01 -14.62 -14.41
CA TYR A 107 -5.71 -13.30 -15.01
C TYR A 107 -6.37 -12.07 -14.36
N MET A 108 -7.11 -12.20 -13.25
CA MET A 108 -7.64 -11.07 -12.47
C MET A 108 -8.45 -10.03 -13.27
N ALA A 109 -9.12 -10.40 -14.37
CA ALA A 109 -9.89 -9.47 -15.19
C ALA A 109 -11.35 -9.30 -14.74
N ASN A 110 -11.83 -10.03 -13.72
CA ASN A 110 -13.18 -9.87 -13.17
C ASN A 110 -13.22 -10.15 -11.65
N TYR A 111 -12.92 -9.13 -10.85
CA TYR A 111 -12.89 -9.20 -9.37
C TYR A 111 -14.28 -9.37 -8.73
N ASN A 112 -15.33 -9.18 -9.53
CA ASN A 112 -16.71 -9.06 -9.08
C ASN A 112 -17.34 -10.37 -8.58
N GLN A 113 -16.66 -11.51 -8.77
CA GLN A 113 -17.06 -12.84 -8.30
C GLN A 113 -16.17 -13.36 -7.16
N LEU A 114 -15.16 -12.59 -6.74
CA LEU A 114 -14.23 -12.99 -5.69
C LEU A 114 -14.68 -12.39 -4.35
N LEU A 115 -14.98 -13.26 -3.39
CA LEU A 115 -15.53 -12.88 -2.09
C LEU A 115 -14.57 -13.30 -0.99
N SER A 116 -14.41 -12.46 0.04
CA SER A 116 -13.82 -12.86 1.30
C SER A 116 -14.93 -13.28 2.28
N ILE A 117 -14.66 -14.32 3.08
CA ILE A 117 -15.53 -14.69 4.20
C ILE A 117 -14.80 -14.35 5.49
N GLU A 118 -15.36 -13.44 6.27
CA GLU A 118 -14.84 -13.05 7.56
C GLU A 118 -15.67 -13.64 8.69
N LEU A 119 -15.00 -14.29 9.65
CA LEU A 119 -15.63 -14.81 10.85
C LEU A 119 -15.94 -13.65 11.80
N VAL A 120 -17.23 -13.34 11.95
CA VAL A 120 -17.68 -12.37 12.96
C VAL A 120 -17.64 -13.04 14.33
N THR A 121 -16.59 -12.78 15.09
CA THR A 121 -16.45 -13.24 16.48
C THR A 121 -17.06 -12.20 17.42
N GLY A 122 -17.99 -12.62 18.28
CA GLY A 122 -18.64 -11.72 19.27
C GLY A 122 -20.16 -11.58 19.17
N TYR A 123 -20.79 -12.12 18.12
CA TYR A 123 -22.26 -12.18 18.06
C TYR A 123 -22.77 -13.40 18.85
N VAL A 124 -23.12 -13.20 20.11
CA VAL A 124 -23.91 -14.17 20.88
C VAL A 124 -25.38 -13.80 20.66
N PRO A 125 -26.16 -14.54 19.85
CA PRO A 125 -27.59 -14.28 19.77
C PRO A 125 -28.16 -14.39 21.19
N GLU A 126 -28.96 -13.42 21.60
CA GLU A 126 -29.65 -13.43 22.89
C GLU A 126 -30.58 -14.65 22.93
N ILE A 127 -30.06 -15.78 23.41
CA ILE A 127 -30.85 -16.98 23.69
C ILE A 127 -31.44 -16.74 25.07
N THR A 128 -32.68 -16.24 25.12
CA THR A 128 -33.50 -16.33 26.34
C THR A 128 -33.69 -17.80 26.69
N LEU A 129 -32.78 -18.35 27.49
CA LEU A 129 -32.96 -19.65 28.12
C LEU A 129 -34.04 -19.51 29.22
N PRO A 130 -34.92 -20.52 29.40
CA PRO A 130 -35.82 -20.54 30.54
C PRO A 130 -35.03 -20.55 31.85
N PRO A 131 -35.54 -19.91 32.92
CA PRO A 131 -34.79 -19.73 34.16
C PRO A 131 -34.40 -21.09 34.76
N PRO A 132 -33.14 -21.25 35.23
CA PRO A 132 -32.70 -22.48 35.85
C PRO A 132 -33.46 -22.73 37.16
N PRO A 133 -33.72 -24.00 37.53
CA PRO A 133 -34.29 -24.33 38.84
C PRO A 133 -33.32 -23.93 39.97
N PRO A 134 -33.83 -23.48 41.13
CA PRO A 134 -32.98 -23.05 42.24
C PRO A 134 -32.16 -24.21 42.78
N THR A 135 -30.83 -24.05 42.79
CA THR A 135 -29.88 -25.04 43.30
C THR A 135 -29.52 -24.70 44.77
N PRO A 136 -29.38 -25.69 45.68
CA PRO A 136 -29.19 -25.46 47.11
C PRO A 136 -27.77 -24.94 47.46
N GLU A 137 -27.69 -24.22 48.59
CA GLU A 137 -26.49 -23.57 49.12
C GLU A 137 -25.27 -24.51 49.30
N PRO A 138 -24.04 -24.04 48.98
CA PRO A 138 -22.84 -24.83 49.14
C PRO A 138 -22.31 -24.81 50.58
N THR A 139 -21.96 -26.00 51.07
CA THR A 139 -21.20 -26.21 52.31
C THR A 139 -19.72 -25.91 52.08
N THR A 140 -19.14 -25.11 52.96
CA THR A 140 -17.74 -24.67 53.00
C THR A 140 -16.79 -25.82 53.35
N LEU A 141 -15.79 -26.07 52.50
CA LEU A 141 -14.56 -26.79 52.88
C LEU A 141 -13.33 -26.06 52.32
N THR A 142 -12.40 -25.81 53.23
CA THR A 142 -11.06 -25.21 53.11
C THR A 142 -10.07 -26.06 52.29
N PRO A 143 -9.14 -25.47 51.52
CA PRO A 143 -8.07 -26.21 50.85
C PRO A 143 -6.74 -26.19 51.62
N GLU A 144 -6.04 -27.33 51.63
CA GLU A 144 -4.62 -27.46 51.96
C GLU A 144 -3.73 -27.19 50.73
N PRO A 145 -2.47 -26.72 50.91
CA PRO A 145 -1.59 -26.37 49.79
C PRO A 145 -0.75 -27.59 49.35
N SER A 146 -0.65 -27.83 48.04
CA SER A 146 0.32 -28.79 47.49
C SER A 146 1.15 -28.20 46.35
N SER A 147 2.46 -28.41 46.53
CA SER A 147 3.60 -28.46 45.62
C SER A 147 3.50 -27.99 44.16
N TRP A 148 4.42 -27.07 43.86
CA TRP A 148 4.91 -26.69 42.53
C TRP A 148 5.48 -27.87 41.72
N THR A 149 5.08 -27.97 40.46
CA THR A 149 5.84 -28.57 39.36
C THR A 149 5.84 -27.60 38.16
N PRO A 150 6.95 -27.47 37.41
CA PRO A 150 7.01 -26.53 36.29
C PRO A 150 6.40 -27.12 35.01
N GLU A 151 5.49 -26.37 34.39
CA GLU A 151 4.92 -26.67 33.07
C GLU A 151 5.82 -26.17 31.92
N PRO A 152 5.75 -26.82 30.74
CA PRO A 152 6.50 -26.45 29.54
C PRO A 152 5.89 -25.21 28.85
N PRO A 153 6.61 -24.54 27.93
CA PRO A 153 6.12 -23.32 27.28
C PRO A 153 4.86 -23.60 26.44
N SER A 154 3.75 -22.95 26.77
CA SER A 154 2.48 -23.05 26.06
C SER A 154 2.42 -22.05 24.89
N SER A 155 1.90 -22.53 23.76
CA SER A 155 1.79 -21.81 22.49
C SER A 155 0.44 -21.11 22.30
N ASN A 156 -0.22 -20.64 23.38
CA ASN A 156 -1.57 -20.07 23.30
C ASN A 156 -1.61 -18.59 23.74
N ALA A 157 -0.99 -17.70 22.95
CA ALA A 157 -1.05 -16.26 23.21
C ALA A 157 -2.48 -15.68 23.09
N SER A 158 -3.32 -16.23 22.22
CA SER A 158 -4.69 -15.75 21.96
C SER A 158 -5.66 -15.91 23.14
N SER A 159 -5.53 -16.98 23.94
CA SER A 159 -6.41 -17.22 25.11
C SER A 159 -6.15 -16.21 26.24
N SER A 160 -4.89 -15.83 26.46
CA SER A 160 -4.51 -14.91 27.54
C SER A 160 -4.94 -13.46 27.29
N VAL A 161 -4.97 -13.03 26.02
CA VAL A 161 -5.42 -11.69 25.63
C VAL A 161 -6.94 -11.55 25.77
N LEU A 162 -7.69 -12.60 25.40
CA LEU A 162 -9.14 -12.66 25.60
C LEU A 162 -9.53 -12.56 27.08
N GLU A 163 -8.86 -13.29 27.96
CA GLU A 163 -9.08 -13.18 29.41
C GLU A 163 -8.73 -11.78 29.94
N SER A 164 -7.67 -11.15 29.43
CA SER A 164 -7.29 -9.78 29.79
C SER A 164 -8.35 -8.75 29.37
N ILE A 165 -8.91 -8.91 28.17
CA ILE A 165 -9.93 -8.01 27.62
C ILE A 165 -11.27 -8.15 28.36
N VAL A 166 -11.71 -9.38 28.63
CA VAL A 166 -12.96 -9.64 29.37
C VAL A 166 -12.91 -9.05 30.78
N ASN A 167 -11.72 -8.99 31.39
CA ASN A 167 -11.51 -8.44 32.72
C ASN A 167 -11.23 -6.92 32.75
N GLN A 168 -11.46 -6.19 31.65
CA GLN A 168 -11.18 -4.75 31.56
C GLN A 168 -9.73 -4.38 31.93
N ALA A 169 -8.78 -5.27 31.65
CA ALA A 169 -7.39 -5.00 31.95
C ALA A 169 -6.87 -3.84 31.08
N PRO A 170 -5.83 -3.12 31.55
CA PRO A 170 -5.21 -2.06 30.76
C PRO A 170 -4.58 -2.64 29.48
N LEU A 171 -4.92 -2.04 28.34
CA LEU A 171 -4.47 -2.40 27.01
C LEU A 171 -3.59 -1.29 26.44
N ARG A 172 -2.61 -1.67 25.62
CA ARG A 172 -1.94 -0.73 24.73
C ARG A 172 -2.28 -1.08 23.30
N VAL A 173 -2.81 -0.11 22.57
CA VAL A 173 -3.08 -0.31 21.15
C VAL A 173 -1.84 0.10 20.38
N ARG A 174 -1.24 -0.88 19.73
CA ARG A 174 -0.03 -0.71 18.92
C ARG A 174 -0.36 -1.02 17.48
N THR A 175 0.42 -0.43 16.60
CA THR A 175 0.31 -0.79 15.19
C THR A 175 0.94 -2.16 14.95
N ALA A 176 0.25 -3.06 14.25
CA ALA A 176 0.73 -4.42 14.00
C ALA A 176 2.08 -4.46 13.27
N LYS A 177 2.38 -3.44 12.47
CA LYS A 177 3.59 -3.34 11.66
C LYS A 177 4.71 -2.48 12.30
N ALA A 178 4.42 -1.70 13.33
CA ALA A 178 5.42 -0.96 14.11
C ALA A 178 5.07 -1.01 15.60
N ALA A 179 5.59 -2.03 16.30
CA ALA A 179 5.27 -2.34 17.69
C ALA A 179 5.66 -1.25 18.71
N ASN A 180 6.48 -0.27 18.30
CA ASN A 180 6.91 0.85 19.14
C ASN A 180 6.04 2.10 18.98
N LEU A 181 5.09 2.11 18.03
CA LEU A 181 4.13 3.19 17.85
C LEU A 181 2.84 2.83 18.59
N CYS A 182 2.52 3.61 19.61
CA CYS A 182 1.36 3.43 20.46
C CYS A 182 0.31 4.49 20.13
N VAL A 183 -0.97 4.12 20.26
CA VAL A 183 -2.02 5.13 20.35
C VAL A 183 -1.86 5.86 21.70
N THR A 184 -2.01 7.18 21.71
CA THR A 184 -1.99 8.00 22.93
C THR A 184 -3.28 8.80 23.04
N ASP A 185 -3.72 9.07 24.26
CA ASP A 185 -4.88 9.91 24.55
C ASP A 185 -4.65 11.43 24.38
N GLY A 186 -3.46 11.84 23.90
CA GLY A 186 -3.12 13.17 23.40
C GLY A 186 -3.30 14.33 24.39
N VAL A 187 -2.38 15.30 24.38
CA VAL A 187 -2.65 16.62 25.00
C VAL A 187 -3.42 17.56 24.06
N ASP A 188 -3.34 17.31 22.75
CA ASP A 188 -4.02 18.07 21.70
C ASP A 188 -4.81 17.10 20.80
N ALA A 189 -6.00 17.52 20.35
CA ALA A 189 -6.99 16.69 19.63
C ALA A 189 -6.51 16.05 18.31
N PHE A 190 -5.29 16.38 17.85
CA PHE A 190 -4.75 15.98 16.55
C PHE A 190 -3.57 14.99 16.63
N ARG A 191 -3.09 14.60 17.82
CA ARG A 191 -1.96 13.68 17.98
C ARG A 191 -2.35 12.44 18.76
N MET A 192 -2.68 11.38 18.03
CA MET A 192 -3.09 10.10 18.60
C MET A 192 -2.03 9.01 18.47
N LEU A 193 -0.86 9.26 17.85
CA LEU A 193 0.23 8.29 17.77
C LEU A 193 1.52 8.87 18.34
N THR A 194 2.14 8.15 19.28
CA THR A 194 3.44 8.49 19.88
C THR A 194 4.38 7.29 19.85
N TYR A 195 5.69 7.56 19.88
CA TYR A 195 6.67 6.53 20.19
C TYR A 195 6.56 6.20 21.68
N GLY A 196 6.42 4.90 22.00
CA GLY A 196 6.03 4.44 23.34
C GLY A 196 6.93 4.95 24.47
N GLU A 197 6.36 5.78 25.35
CA GLU A 197 7.04 6.32 26.55
C GLU A 197 6.61 5.62 27.85
N ASP A 198 5.90 4.48 27.77
CA ASP A 198 5.34 3.77 28.93
C ASP A 198 4.44 4.64 29.82
N SER A 199 3.69 5.56 29.20
CA SER A 199 2.84 6.52 29.92
C SER A 199 1.41 6.00 30.14
N SER A 200 0.73 6.51 31.17
CA SER A 200 -0.70 6.23 31.39
C SER A 200 -1.59 6.74 30.26
N SER A 201 -1.09 7.71 29.48
CA SER A 201 -1.75 8.25 28.29
C SER A 201 -1.74 7.29 27.09
N GLU A 202 -0.90 6.25 27.09
CA GLU A 202 -0.88 5.19 26.07
C GLU A 202 -1.71 3.96 26.46
N THR A 203 -2.39 4.04 27.60
CA THR A 203 -3.11 2.92 28.19
C THR A 203 -4.62 3.14 28.02
N PHE A 204 -5.32 2.11 27.58
CA PHE A 204 -6.76 2.12 27.31
C PHE A 204 -7.44 0.93 27.96
N VAL A 205 -8.76 0.99 28.09
CA VAL A 205 -9.60 -0.14 28.49
C VAL A 205 -10.61 -0.36 27.39
N TYR A 206 -10.69 -1.59 26.88
CA TYR A 206 -11.76 -1.98 25.98
C TYR A 206 -12.90 -2.59 26.78
N ASP A 207 -14.08 -1.98 26.71
CA ASP A 207 -15.30 -2.54 27.28
C ASP A 207 -16.03 -3.35 26.20
N VAL A 208 -16.04 -4.67 26.38
CA VAL A 208 -16.67 -5.60 25.43
C VAL A 208 -18.20 -5.42 25.33
N VAL A 209 -18.85 -4.86 26.36
CA VAL A 209 -20.31 -4.67 26.38
C VAL A 209 -20.70 -3.44 25.57
N THR A 210 -20.02 -2.33 25.79
CA THR A 210 -20.28 -1.06 25.09
C THR A 210 -19.52 -0.93 23.78
N GLN A 211 -18.52 -1.80 23.57
CA GLN A 211 -17.55 -1.74 22.48
C GLN A 211 -16.71 -0.46 22.49
N HIS A 212 -16.60 0.20 23.64
CA HIS A 212 -15.83 1.43 23.77
C HIS A 212 -14.36 1.15 24.04
N VAL A 213 -13.48 1.94 23.42
CA VAL A 213 -12.07 2.04 23.80
C VAL A 213 -11.89 3.30 24.66
N MET A 214 -11.77 3.12 25.97
CA MET A 214 -11.71 4.20 26.95
C MET A 214 -10.26 4.55 27.31
N SER A 215 -9.94 5.83 27.45
CA SER A 215 -8.64 6.24 27.98
C SER A 215 -8.51 5.87 29.46
N TRP A 216 -7.37 5.27 29.84
CA TRP A 216 -7.05 4.99 31.23
C TRP A 216 -6.78 6.27 32.03
N SER A 217 -6.11 7.26 31.41
CA SER A 217 -5.74 8.51 32.09
C SER A 217 -6.88 9.54 32.12
N LYS A 218 -7.89 9.40 31.25
CA LYS A 218 -9.09 10.23 31.17
C LYS A 218 -10.37 9.38 31.30
N PRO A 219 -10.74 8.95 32.52
CA PRO A 219 -11.95 8.14 32.73
C PRO A 219 -13.20 8.82 32.17
N GLY A 220 -14.03 8.06 31.46
CA GLY A 220 -15.23 8.56 30.79
C GLY A 220 -14.99 9.20 29.43
N TRP A 221 -13.77 9.12 28.87
CA TRP A 221 -13.47 9.50 27.49
C TRP A 221 -13.22 8.26 26.62
N CYS A 222 -13.88 8.20 25.48
CA CYS A 222 -13.88 7.13 24.50
C CYS A 222 -13.28 7.60 23.18
N TRP A 223 -12.62 6.69 22.46
CA TRP A 223 -12.29 6.93 21.06
C TRP A 223 -13.54 7.26 20.28
N ASP A 224 -13.43 8.23 19.37
CA ASP A 224 -14.53 8.82 18.61
C ASP A 224 -14.01 9.13 17.21
N ILE A 225 -14.71 8.63 16.19
CA ILE A 225 -14.45 8.93 14.78
C ILE A 225 -15.52 9.91 14.33
N ASN A 226 -15.22 11.20 14.45
CA ASN A 226 -16.21 12.25 14.23
C ASN A 226 -16.79 12.27 12.80
N ASP A 227 -18.04 12.70 12.67
CA ASP A 227 -18.76 12.86 11.39
C ASP A 227 -18.85 14.31 10.91
N TYR A 228 -18.31 15.27 11.67
CA TYR A 228 -18.34 16.70 11.28
C TYR A 228 -17.31 17.07 10.20
N GLY A 229 -17.07 16.20 9.21
CA GLY A 229 -16.21 16.47 8.05
C GLY A 229 -14.70 16.32 8.29
N GLU A 230 -14.30 15.81 9.46
CA GLU A 230 -12.91 15.45 9.77
C GLU A 230 -12.88 14.00 10.25
N CYS A 231 -12.42 13.07 9.41
CA CYS A 231 -12.34 11.62 9.70
C CYS A 231 -11.21 11.25 10.69
N ASN A 232 -10.93 12.13 11.66
CA ASN A 232 -9.87 11.95 12.64
C ASN A 232 -10.37 11.14 13.83
N LEU A 233 -9.62 10.09 14.20
CA LEU A 233 -9.78 9.41 15.49
C LEU A 233 -9.37 10.40 16.60
N ARG A 234 -10.25 10.66 17.56
CA ARG A 234 -10.00 11.54 18.72
C ARG A 234 -10.59 10.93 20.00
N LEU A 235 -10.40 11.59 21.14
CA LEU A 235 -11.13 11.28 22.36
C LEU A 235 -12.30 12.25 22.55
N GLN A 236 -13.47 11.71 22.85
CA GLN A 236 -14.65 12.46 23.29
C GLN A 236 -15.20 11.82 24.57
N PRO A 237 -16.02 12.51 25.38
CA PRO A 237 -16.73 11.85 26.46
C PRO A 237 -17.57 10.69 25.89
N CYS A 238 -17.57 9.56 26.58
CA CYS A 238 -18.34 8.39 26.18
C CYS A 238 -19.84 8.71 26.20
N ASP A 239 -20.60 8.24 25.20
CA ASP A 239 -22.07 8.35 25.15
C ASP A 239 -22.60 9.80 25.25
N VAL A 240 -21.89 10.79 24.68
CA VAL A 240 -22.52 12.11 24.50
C VAL A 240 -23.77 11.89 23.67
N GLN A 241 -24.92 12.39 24.13
CA GLN A 241 -26.24 12.21 23.51
C GLN A 241 -26.39 12.82 22.08
N HIS A 242 -25.30 13.08 21.38
CA HIS A 242 -25.32 13.44 19.98
C HIS A 242 -25.26 12.16 19.17
N GLU A 243 -26.41 11.79 18.60
CA GLU A 243 -26.44 10.71 17.64
C GLU A 243 -25.54 11.01 16.43
N PRO A 244 -24.90 9.99 15.87
CA PRO A 244 -25.00 8.58 16.24
C PRO A 244 -23.83 8.08 17.13
N ALA A 245 -24.16 7.41 18.24
CA ALA A 245 -23.24 6.71 19.16
C ALA A 245 -22.41 5.58 18.50
N GLN A 246 -22.58 5.35 17.20
CA GLN A 246 -21.85 4.34 16.43
C GLN A 246 -20.37 4.70 16.25
N TYR A 247 -20.02 5.98 16.29
CA TYR A 247 -18.65 6.45 16.06
C TYR A 247 -17.67 6.19 17.21
N GLN A 248 -18.19 5.77 18.37
CA GLN A 248 -17.40 5.45 19.56
C GLN A 248 -17.23 3.95 19.80
N ARG A 249 -17.81 3.12 18.94
CA ARG A 249 -17.80 1.65 19.08
C ARG A 249 -16.73 1.05 18.17
N PHE A 250 -15.95 0.12 18.69
CA PHE A 250 -14.88 -0.58 17.98
C PHE A 250 -15.08 -2.08 18.18
N MET A 251 -15.01 -2.87 17.12
CA MET A 251 -15.12 -4.33 17.21
C MET A 251 -13.73 -4.94 17.40
N TYR A 252 -13.54 -5.69 18.48
CA TYR A 252 -12.33 -6.48 18.68
C TYR A 252 -12.42 -7.83 17.96
N ASN A 253 -11.46 -8.12 17.07
CA ASN A 253 -11.37 -9.38 16.32
C ASN A 253 -10.22 -10.27 16.84
N PRO A 254 -10.49 -11.21 17.77
CA PRO A 254 -9.51 -12.15 18.31
C PRO A 254 -9.00 -13.21 17.32
N SER A 255 -9.60 -13.33 16.12
CA SER A 255 -9.21 -14.36 15.14
C SER A 255 -8.07 -13.94 14.20
N SER A 256 -7.72 -12.65 14.20
CA SER A 256 -6.55 -12.16 13.45
C SER A 256 -5.26 -12.51 14.18
N GLU A 257 -4.21 -12.91 13.43
CA GLU A 257 -2.86 -13.18 14.00
C GLU A 257 -2.29 -11.98 14.79
N SER A 258 -2.89 -10.79 14.63
CA SER A 258 -2.51 -9.53 15.23
C SER A 258 -3.48 -8.97 16.29
N ASN A 259 -4.57 -9.67 16.67
CA ASN A 259 -5.58 -9.19 17.65
C ASN A 259 -6.05 -7.74 17.35
N ALA A 260 -6.73 -7.52 16.22
CA ALA A 260 -7.09 -6.20 15.72
C ALA A 260 -8.37 -5.59 16.34
N LEU A 261 -8.42 -4.26 16.42
CA LEU A 261 -9.62 -3.45 16.68
C LEU A 261 -10.09 -2.82 15.35
N CYS A 262 -11.35 -3.01 14.98
CA CYS A 262 -11.96 -2.49 13.76
C CYS A 262 -13.00 -1.41 14.09
N ALA A 263 -13.01 -0.30 13.37
CA ALA A 263 -14.07 0.71 13.45
C ALA A 263 -15.26 0.34 12.54
N PRO A 264 -16.49 0.77 12.87
CA PRO A 264 -17.69 0.53 12.06
C PRO A 264 -17.78 1.39 10.79
N SER A 265 -16.93 2.41 10.61
CA SER A 265 -16.85 3.20 9.38
C SER A 265 -15.48 3.04 8.68
N ALA A 266 -15.51 2.74 7.38
CA ALA A 266 -14.32 2.44 6.57
C ALA A 266 -13.43 3.67 6.26
N LEU A 267 -13.97 4.88 6.34
CA LEU A 267 -13.29 6.12 5.92
C LEU A 267 -12.18 6.57 6.89
N GLY A 268 -12.38 6.44 8.21
CA GLY A 268 -11.42 6.91 9.22
C GLY A 268 -10.11 6.11 9.30
N PHE A 269 -10.11 4.85 8.86
CA PHE A 269 -8.89 4.03 8.81
C PHE A 269 -8.13 4.16 7.48
N GLN A 270 -8.74 4.75 6.44
CA GLN A 270 -8.09 4.93 5.15
C GLN A 270 -6.93 5.94 5.27
N GLU A 271 -7.10 7.00 6.08
CA GLU A 271 -6.06 7.99 6.37
C GLU A 271 -4.96 7.44 7.28
N LEU A 272 -5.32 6.68 8.32
CA LEU A 272 -4.36 6.06 9.25
C LEU A 272 -3.55 4.94 8.60
N SER A 273 -4.18 4.13 7.75
CA SER A 273 -3.51 3.08 6.96
C SER A 273 -2.61 3.67 5.90
N GLN A 274 -3.01 4.76 5.20
CA GLN A 274 -2.16 5.47 4.27
C GLN A 274 -0.93 6.03 4.97
N ALA A 275 -1.06 6.71 6.12
CA ALA A 275 0.06 7.24 6.91
C ALA A 275 1.01 6.14 7.41
N LEU A 276 0.48 5.00 7.84
CA LEU A 276 1.27 3.84 8.26
C LEU A 276 1.98 3.19 7.08
N GLU A 277 1.33 3.12 5.93
CA GLU A 277 1.82 2.47 4.72
C GLU A 277 2.89 3.30 3.99
N MET A 278 2.84 4.64 4.10
CA MET A 278 3.95 5.55 3.73
C MET A 278 5.27 5.13 4.40
N SER A 279 5.20 4.61 5.64
CA SER A 279 6.39 4.24 6.43
C SER A 279 6.92 2.83 6.17
N LEU A 280 6.08 1.92 5.66
CA LEU A 280 6.36 0.47 5.71
C LEU A 280 6.61 -0.20 4.37
N LYS A 281 6.16 0.39 3.25
CA LYS A 281 6.33 -0.19 1.90
C LYS A 281 7.29 0.56 0.99
N SER A 282 7.70 1.78 1.34
CA SER A 282 8.49 2.61 0.43
C SER A 282 9.96 2.20 0.31
N GLY A 283 10.52 1.43 1.26
CA GLY A 283 11.95 1.08 1.25
C GLY A 283 12.88 2.30 1.08
N GLY A 284 12.38 3.51 1.38
CA GLY A 284 12.89 4.74 0.84
C GLY A 284 11.95 5.90 1.10
N TRP A 285 12.26 6.66 2.15
CA TRP A 285 11.61 7.88 2.60
C TRP A 285 10.19 7.76 3.16
N VAL A 286 10.09 8.08 4.45
CA VAL A 286 8.95 8.81 5.00
C VAL A 286 9.14 10.25 4.59
N LEU A 287 8.14 10.91 4.01
CA LEU A 287 8.14 12.36 3.89
C LEU A 287 8.26 12.94 5.30
N THR A 288 9.46 13.36 5.70
CA THR A 288 9.63 14.04 6.99
C THR A 288 9.30 15.51 6.80
N THR A 289 8.60 16.09 7.76
CA THR A 289 8.19 17.49 7.70
C THR A 289 9.39 18.40 7.46
N GLY A 290 9.33 19.20 6.40
CA GLY A 290 10.34 20.24 6.12
C GLY A 290 11.55 19.82 5.28
N GLN A 291 11.67 18.56 4.83
CA GLN A 291 12.76 18.19 3.92
C GLN A 291 12.44 18.53 2.45
N PRO A 292 13.39 19.13 1.69
CA PRO A 292 13.15 19.54 0.31
C PRO A 292 13.27 18.37 -0.68
N PHE A 293 12.32 18.28 -1.60
CA PHE A 293 12.27 17.30 -2.69
C PHE A 293 11.72 17.91 -3.98
N TYR A 294 11.94 17.22 -5.09
CA TYR A 294 11.35 17.52 -6.38
C TYR A 294 10.06 16.73 -6.59
N LEU A 295 9.10 17.35 -7.27
CA LEU A 295 7.94 16.70 -7.84
C LEU A 295 8.20 16.43 -9.33
N GLN A 296 8.68 15.23 -9.65
CA GLN A 296 9.06 14.86 -11.01
C GLN A 296 7.92 14.13 -11.72
N SER A 297 7.49 14.61 -12.89
CA SER A 297 6.47 13.93 -13.71
C SER A 297 7.02 12.69 -14.43
N ILE A 298 6.18 11.68 -14.61
CA ILE A 298 6.53 10.36 -15.14
C ILE A 298 6.09 10.26 -16.60
N PHE A 299 6.74 11.04 -17.45
CA PHE A 299 6.44 11.04 -18.88
C PHE A 299 6.93 9.78 -19.59
N LYS A 300 6.12 9.28 -20.53
CA LYS A 300 6.59 8.53 -21.69
C LYS A 300 6.52 9.46 -22.90
N LEU A 301 7.64 10.05 -23.31
CA LEU A 301 7.67 10.66 -24.63
C LEU A 301 7.66 9.50 -25.65
N SER A 302 6.54 9.32 -26.33
CA SER A 302 6.60 8.60 -27.60
C SER A 302 7.46 9.46 -28.53
N PRO A 303 8.53 8.92 -29.14
CA PRO A 303 9.34 9.72 -30.05
C PRO A 303 8.43 10.27 -31.15
N PRO A 304 8.60 11.54 -31.56
CA PRO A 304 7.89 12.03 -32.73
C PRO A 304 8.21 11.08 -33.89
N MET A 305 7.19 10.60 -34.60
CA MET A 305 7.40 9.91 -35.87
C MET A 305 8.34 10.79 -36.70
N GLN A 306 9.56 10.30 -36.96
CA GLN A 306 10.51 10.97 -37.82
C GLN A 306 9.90 11.06 -39.23
N SER A 307 9.19 12.13 -39.53
CA SER A 307 8.97 12.57 -40.89
C SER A 307 10.11 13.54 -41.24
N GLU A 308 11.11 13.00 -41.95
CA GLU A 308 12.05 13.69 -42.84
C GLU A 308 12.48 15.13 -42.46
N LEU A 309 13.57 15.25 -41.71
CA LEU A 309 14.39 16.48 -41.74
C LEU A 309 15.50 16.33 -42.81
N PRO A 310 15.81 17.38 -43.59
CA PRO A 310 16.84 17.33 -44.63
C PRO A 310 18.25 17.24 -44.03
N PRO A 311 19.22 16.69 -44.77
CA PRO A 311 20.55 16.37 -44.25
C PRO A 311 21.31 17.61 -43.77
N PHE A 312 21.69 17.60 -42.50
CA PHE A 312 22.56 18.60 -41.89
C PHE A 312 24.02 18.36 -42.31
N ASN A 313 24.62 19.34 -42.98
CA ASN A 313 25.99 19.28 -43.46
C ASN A 313 26.94 19.71 -42.33
N SER A 314 27.74 18.78 -41.82
CA SER A 314 28.65 18.98 -40.68
C SER A 314 29.95 19.65 -41.12
N THR A 315 30.22 20.85 -40.59
CA THR A 315 31.57 21.39 -40.42
C THR A 315 31.84 21.52 -38.93
N ARG A 316 32.81 20.74 -38.44
CA ARG A 316 33.24 20.66 -37.03
C ARG A 316 33.92 21.95 -36.58
N ASN A 317 33.54 22.45 -35.40
CA ASN A 317 34.34 23.35 -34.57
C ASN A 317 34.71 22.61 -33.27
N PRO A 318 35.99 22.44 -32.90
CA PRO A 318 36.41 21.54 -31.81
C PRO A 318 36.49 22.15 -30.39
N ASP A 319 35.94 23.34 -30.12
CA ASP A 319 36.12 24.04 -28.83
C ASP A 319 34.83 24.21 -27.99
N MET A 320 34.08 23.13 -27.74
CA MET A 320 33.00 23.11 -26.73
C MET A 320 33.00 21.78 -25.97
N ASP A 321 33.87 21.66 -24.97
CA ASP A 321 33.70 20.73 -23.85
C ASP A 321 33.20 21.54 -22.64
N ASP A 322 32.28 20.95 -21.87
CA ASP A 322 31.56 21.50 -20.68
C ASP A 322 30.27 22.31 -20.94
N SER A 323 29.27 21.67 -21.56
CA SER A 323 27.86 22.07 -21.40
C SER A 323 27.04 20.93 -20.80
N PRO A 324 26.16 21.17 -19.80
CA PRO A 324 25.25 20.15 -19.29
C PRO A 324 24.30 19.71 -20.41
N MET A 325 24.45 18.45 -20.84
CA MET A 325 23.69 17.89 -21.94
C MET A 325 22.29 17.48 -21.46
N MET A 326 21.27 18.25 -21.82
CA MET A 326 19.86 17.88 -21.67
C MET A 326 19.50 16.74 -22.65
N ILE A 327 18.80 15.72 -22.14
CA ILE A 327 18.46 14.49 -22.87
C ILE A 327 17.15 14.68 -23.66
N PRO A 328 17.14 14.55 -25.00
CA PRO A 328 15.92 14.59 -25.80
C PRO A 328 15.32 13.19 -25.89
N GLY A 329 14.26 12.91 -25.12
CA GLY A 329 13.52 11.65 -25.20
C GLY A 329 12.80 11.25 -23.92
N TYR A 330 13.23 11.77 -22.76
CA TYR A 330 12.46 11.80 -21.52
C TYR A 330 12.91 13.09 -20.83
N ALA A 331 12.22 14.19 -21.05
CA ALA A 331 12.52 15.40 -20.30
C ALA A 331 12.18 15.08 -18.84
N SER A 332 13.20 15.01 -17.98
CA SER A 332 13.04 15.04 -16.54
C SER A 332 12.42 16.39 -16.20
N LEU A 333 11.10 16.49 -16.31
CA LEU A 333 10.37 17.70 -16.00
C LEU A 333 9.94 17.63 -14.54
N CYS A 334 10.26 18.67 -13.81
CA CYS A 334 9.86 18.90 -12.45
C CYS A 334 8.73 19.94 -12.45
N LEU A 335 7.79 19.79 -11.54
CA LEU A 335 6.84 20.84 -11.21
C LEU A 335 7.63 21.98 -10.56
N GLY A 336 7.57 23.17 -11.14
CA GLY A 336 8.29 24.34 -10.64
C GLY A 336 7.48 25.61 -10.77
N ALA A 337 7.77 26.57 -9.89
CA ALA A 337 7.07 27.84 -9.85
C ALA A 337 7.67 28.82 -10.87
N SER A 338 6.82 29.39 -11.74
CA SER A 338 7.19 30.41 -12.71
C SER A 338 6.03 31.40 -12.86
N ASP A 339 6.29 32.66 -12.48
CA ASP A 339 5.31 33.76 -12.51
C ASP A 339 4.06 33.50 -11.65
N GLY A 340 4.23 32.83 -10.51
CA GLY A 340 3.14 32.47 -9.59
C GLY A 340 2.30 31.26 -10.04
N LEU A 341 2.53 30.76 -11.24
CA LEU A 341 1.91 29.54 -11.76
C LEU A 341 2.87 28.35 -11.65
N MET A 342 2.30 27.18 -11.44
CA MET A 342 3.05 25.93 -11.47
C MET A 342 3.15 25.44 -12.90
N LYS A 343 4.38 25.24 -13.38
CA LYS A 343 4.67 24.76 -14.73
C LYS A 343 5.62 23.58 -14.67
N LEU A 344 5.56 22.74 -15.68
CA LEU A 344 6.59 21.73 -15.89
C LEU A 344 7.79 22.38 -16.55
N MET A 345 8.93 22.23 -15.91
CA MET A 345 10.20 22.76 -16.38
C MET A 345 11.29 21.72 -16.19
N PRO A 346 12.40 21.78 -16.94
CA PRO A 346 13.52 20.87 -16.71
C PRO A 346 13.87 20.82 -15.23
N CYS A 347 14.09 19.62 -14.70
CA CYS A 347 14.66 19.40 -13.38
C CYS A 347 16.11 19.90 -13.42
N GLU A 348 16.30 21.21 -13.29
CA GLU A 348 17.61 21.79 -13.08
C GLU A 348 18.00 21.50 -11.64
N GLU A 349 19.19 20.90 -11.45
CA GLU A 349 19.61 20.32 -10.18
C GLU A 349 19.75 21.33 -9.03
N HIS A 350 19.46 22.63 -9.21
CA HIS A 350 19.73 23.66 -8.18
C HIS A 350 18.74 24.84 -8.09
N THR A 351 17.59 24.83 -8.76
CA THR A 351 16.63 25.93 -8.59
C THR A 351 15.71 25.66 -7.41
N GLU A 352 15.78 26.47 -6.35
CA GLU A 352 14.89 26.34 -5.19
C GLU A 352 13.39 26.45 -5.57
N SER A 353 13.08 27.05 -6.72
CA SER A 353 11.71 27.17 -7.26
C SER A 353 11.11 25.84 -7.74
N THR A 354 11.92 24.80 -7.98
CA THR A 354 11.46 23.44 -8.33
C THR A 354 11.46 22.48 -7.14
N LEU A 355 11.87 22.96 -5.97
CA LEU A 355 11.90 22.18 -4.73
C LEU A 355 10.68 22.51 -3.86
N PHE A 356 10.18 21.48 -3.18
CA PHE A 356 9.06 21.53 -2.26
C PHE A 356 9.42 20.90 -0.93
N THR A 357 8.89 21.43 0.16
CA THR A 357 8.85 20.73 1.44
C THR A 357 7.40 20.35 1.74
N TYR A 358 7.19 19.20 2.37
CA TYR A 358 5.85 18.75 2.74
C TYR A 358 5.64 18.91 4.24
N ASP A 359 4.50 19.49 4.63
CA ASP A 359 4.07 19.55 6.03
C ASP A 359 2.98 18.51 6.27
N LEU A 360 3.28 17.52 7.11
CA LEU A 360 2.36 16.43 7.46
C LEU A 360 1.24 16.91 8.40
N ALA A 361 1.43 17.99 9.15
CA ALA A 361 0.42 18.50 10.07
C ALA A 361 -0.73 19.20 9.32
N THR A 362 -0.40 19.84 8.20
CA THR A 362 -1.34 20.63 7.39
C THR A 362 -1.64 19.99 6.03
N TYR A 363 -0.90 18.93 5.67
CA TYR A 363 -0.90 18.32 4.34
C TYR A 363 -0.55 19.29 3.20
N SER A 364 0.24 20.34 3.49
CA SER A 364 0.58 21.38 2.52
C SER A 364 1.95 21.16 1.88
N LEU A 365 2.05 21.50 0.58
CA LEU A 365 3.28 21.50 -0.19
C LEU A 365 3.82 22.94 -0.25
N HIS A 366 4.89 23.23 0.49
CA HIS A 366 5.53 24.54 0.52
C HIS A 366 6.62 24.63 -0.54
N ASN A 367 6.73 25.76 -1.22
CA ASN A 367 7.84 25.98 -2.13
C ASN A 367 9.13 26.26 -1.34
N ALA A 368 10.26 25.65 -1.71
CA ALA A 368 11.51 25.83 -0.97
C ALA A 368 12.10 27.24 -1.13
N ALA A 369 11.94 27.89 -2.29
CA ALA A 369 12.38 29.27 -2.50
C ALA A 369 11.51 30.29 -1.75
N HIS A 370 10.23 29.95 -1.54
CA HIS A 370 9.22 30.78 -0.89
C HIS A 370 8.43 29.95 0.13
N PRO A 371 9.00 29.64 1.32
CA PRO A 371 8.37 28.76 2.31
C PRO A 371 7.03 29.26 2.84
N GLU A 372 6.76 30.57 2.71
CA GLU A 372 5.49 31.22 3.02
C GLU A 372 4.41 30.98 1.97
N PHE A 373 4.74 30.37 0.83
CA PHE A 373 3.83 30.01 -0.25
C PHE A 373 3.64 28.50 -0.35
N CYS A 374 2.38 28.09 -0.46
CA CYS A 374 1.92 26.73 -0.60
C CYS A 374 1.33 26.51 -2.00
N LEU A 375 1.44 25.28 -2.49
CA LEU A 375 0.74 24.81 -3.68
C LEU A 375 -0.77 24.99 -3.48
N ASP A 376 -1.47 25.56 -4.44
CA ASP A 376 -2.87 25.97 -4.31
C ASP A 376 -3.65 25.75 -5.64
N ASP A 377 -4.86 25.21 -5.54
CA ASP A 377 -5.81 24.94 -6.64
C ASP A 377 -6.85 26.06 -6.90
N THR A 378 -6.76 27.23 -6.25
CA THR A 378 -7.86 28.20 -6.19
C THR A 378 -8.19 28.98 -7.48
N ASP A 379 -7.45 28.87 -8.58
CA ASP A 379 -7.83 29.58 -9.80
C ASP A 379 -8.77 28.75 -10.69
N ALA A 380 -10.06 28.79 -10.31
CA ALA A 380 -11.16 28.30 -11.14
C ALA A 380 -11.13 28.86 -12.57
N ASP A 381 -10.57 30.07 -12.76
CA ASP A 381 -10.45 30.74 -14.06
C ASP A 381 -9.26 30.26 -14.91
N THR A 382 -8.16 29.79 -14.29
CA THR A 382 -6.96 29.35 -15.01
C THR A 382 -6.86 27.83 -15.15
N LYS A 383 -7.65 27.08 -14.37
CA LYS A 383 -7.60 25.60 -14.27
C LYS A 383 -6.20 25.05 -13.91
N GLY A 384 -5.32 25.92 -13.39
CA GLY A 384 -3.93 25.61 -13.13
C GLY A 384 -3.59 25.72 -11.65
N LEU A 385 -2.63 24.90 -11.23
CA LEU A 385 -2.00 24.99 -9.92
C LEU A 385 -1.17 26.27 -9.83
N SER A 386 -1.20 26.90 -8.66
CA SER A 386 -0.49 28.15 -8.37
C SER A 386 0.23 28.09 -7.02
N LEU A 387 1.08 29.07 -6.75
CA LEU A 387 1.60 29.31 -5.40
C LEU A 387 0.84 30.45 -4.76
N ARG A 388 0.32 30.24 -3.54
CA ARG A 388 -0.34 31.28 -2.74
C ARG A 388 0.18 31.28 -1.31
N PRO A 389 0.04 32.40 -0.56
CA PRO A 389 0.38 32.42 0.85
C PRO A 389 -0.28 31.24 1.58
N CYS A 390 0.51 30.53 2.38
CA CYS A 390 0.04 29.36 3.09
C CYS A 390 -1.10 29.71 4.06
N ASP A 391 -2.19 28.98 3.98
CA ASP A 391 -3.36 29.05 4.85
C ASP A 391 -3.71 27.64 5.33
N ALA A 392 -3.47 27.37 6.61
CA ALA A 392 -3.73 26.07 7.23
C ALA A 392 -5.21 25.64 7.15
N PHE A 393 -6.13 26.59 6.93
CA PHE A 393 -7.56 26.32 6.79
C PHE A 393 -8.01 26.17 5.33
N SER A 394 -7.15 26.46 4.35
CA SER A 394 -7.50 26.33 2.93
C SER A 394 -7.43 24.88 2.49
N TYR A 395 -8.58 24.26 2.19
CA TYR A 395 -8.64 22.91 1.60
C TYR A 395 -7.97 22.83 0.22
N ASN A 396 -7.88 23.95 -0.50
CA ASN A 396 -7.23 24.00 -1.81
C ASN A 396 -5.70 23.90 -1.74
N GLN A 397 -5.12 23.96 -0.54
CA GLN A 397 -3.69 23.83 -0.29
C GLN A 397 -3.30 22.49 0.34
N LYS A 398 -4.24 21.55 0.43
CA LYS A 398 -4.04 20.25 1.07
C LYS A 398 -3.93 19.15 0.03
N PHE A 399 -2.83 18.42 0.07
CA PHE A 399 -2.53 17.34 -0.86
C PHE A 399 -1.99 16.13 -0.11
N MET A 400 -2.47 14.95 -0.46
CA MET A 400 -2.03 13.66 0.07
C MET A 400 -1.29 12.91 -1.02
N TYR A 401 -0.20 12.22 -0.67
CA TYR A 401 0.52 11.40 -1.63
C TYR A 401 0.10 9.94 -1.53
N ASN A 402 -0.45 9.39 -2.62
CA ASN A 402 -0.77 7.98 -2.72
C ASN A 402 0.43 7.23 -3.28
N PHE A 403 1.12 6.48 -2.42
CA PHE A 403 2.32 5.71 -2.79
C PHE A 403 2.06 4.52 -3.71
N PHE A 404 0.81 4.06 -3.82
CA PHE A 404 0.47 2.94 -4.71
C PHE A 404 0.33 3.40 -6.16
N THR A 405 -0.34 4.53 -6.35
CA THR A 405 -0.57 5.11 -7.67
C THR A 405 0.46 6.18 -8.04
N PHE A 406 1.33 6.55 -7.10
CA PHE A 406 2.28 7.66 -7.20
C PHE A 406 1.60 8.99 -7.54
N GLN A 407 0.37 9.21 -7.08
CA GLN A 407 -0.39 10.43 -7.36
C GLN A 407 -0.41 11.35 -6.14
N TRP A 408 -0.35 12.66 -6.39
CA TRP A 408 -0.74 13.67 -5.41
C TRP A 408 -2.24 13.94 -5.54
N ILE A 409 -3.00 13.53 -4.54
CA ILE A 409 -4.45 13.66 -4.45
C ILE A 409 -4.76 14.94 -3.69
N LYS A 410 -5.63 15.79 -4.23
CA LYS A 410 -6.21 16.92 -3.50
C LYS A 410 -7.00 16.36 -2.32
N ALA A 411 -6.68 16.77 -1.10
CA ALA A 411 -7.46 16.39 0.06
C ALA A 411 -8.82 17.13 -0.04
N GLY A 412 -9.84 16.40 -0.47
CA GLY A 412 -11.18 16.95 -0.70
C GLY A 412 -11.87 17.36 0.59
N THR A 413 -12.84 18.26 0.47
CA THR A 413 -13.96 18.34 1.39
C THR A 413 -14.86 17.12 1.15
N CYS A 414 -15.46 16.52 2.17
CA CYS A 414 -16.27 15.29 2.09
C CYS A 414 -17.49 15.34 1.14
N ASP A 415 -17.69 16.44 0.41
CA ASP A 415 -18.72 16.56 -0.62
C ASP A 415 -18.30 15.75 -1.85
N ASP A 416 -19.28 15.14 -2.53
CA ASP A 416 -19.21 14.13 -3.61
C ASP A 416 -18.37 14.47 -4.88
N GLU A 417 -17.41 15.37 -4.80
CA GLU A 417 -16.45 15.61 -5.86
C GLU A 417 -15.49 14.42 -5.98
N LYS A 418 -15.33 13.94 -7.21
CA LYS A 418 -14.36 12.88 -7.52
C LYS A 418 -12.98 13.30 -7.03
N GLU A 419 -12.21 12.34 -6.52
CA GLU A 419 -10.81 12.54 -6.18
C GLU A 419 -10.07 13.23 -7.34
N GLN A 420 -9.40 14.35 -7.05
CA GLN A 420 -8.64 15.10 -8.03
C GLN A 420 -7.14 14.89 -7.80
N CYS A 421 -6.40 14.68 -8.87
CA CYS A 421 -4.97 14.41 -8.86
C CYS A 421 -4.22 15.52 -9.60
N ILE A 422 -3.01 15.84 -9.13
CA ILE A 422 -2.06 16.68 -9.88
C ILE A 422 -1.79 15.99 -11.22
N ASP A 423 -2.07 16.70 -12.31
CA ASP A 423 -1.93 16.26 -13.69
C ASP A 423 -1.07 17.24 -14.47
N ASP A 424 -0.19 16.70 -15.29
CA ASP A 424 0.77 17.44 -16.11
C ASP A 424 0.15 18.20 -17.30
N GLY A 425 -1.17 18.09 -17.51
CA GLY A 425 -1.92 18.75 -18.56
C GLY A 425 -1.96 17.98 -19.89
N GLY A 426 -1.24 16.87 -20.01
CA GLY A 426 -1.22 15.98 -21.17
C GLY A 426 -0.25 16.37 -22.30
N TYR A 427 -0.30 15.56 -23.38
CA TYR A 427 0.61 15.43 -24.55
C TYR A 427 0.94 16.71 -25.37
N ASN A 428 1.48 17.77 -24.76
CA ASN A 428 2.20 18.79 -25.51
C ASN A 428 3.65 18.96 -25.03
N PRO A 429 4.57 18.08 -25.45
CA PRO A 429 5.96 18.07 -24.98
C PRO A 429 6.77 19.32 -25.37
N LEU A 430 6.20 20.23 -26.17
CA LEU A 430 6.85 21.47 -26.63
C LEU A 430 6.36 22.73 -25.90
N GLN A 431 5.41 22.61 -24.98
CA GLN A 431 4.94 23.74 -24.18
C GLN A 431 5.13 23.41 -22.70
N HIS A 432 5.68 24.36 -21.94
CA HIS A 432 5.61 24.33 -20.48
C HIS A 432 4.14 24.30 -20.08
N THR A 433 3.59 23.11 -19.90
CA THR A 433 2.20 22.94 -19.48
C THR A 433 2.10 23.39 -18.04
N ALA A 434 1.08 24.19 -17.77
CA ALA A 434 0.70 24.47 -16.40
C ALA A 434 0.29 23.14 -15.75
N GLY A 435 0.74 22.89 -14.51
CA GLY A 435 0.18 21.80 -13.72
C GLY A 435 -1.30 22.06 -13.49
N THR A 436 -2.13 21.04 -13.62
CA THR A 436 -3.60 21.14 -13.45
C THR A 436 -4.09 20.10 -12.47
N LEU A 437 -5.32 20.22 -12.00
CA LEU A 437 -6.03 19.12 -11.35
C LEU A 437 -7.00 18.44 -12.30
N ARG A 438 -7.05 17.12 -12.24
CA ARG A 438 -7.94 16.26 -13.03
C ARG A 438 -8.49 15.15 -12.17
N ASP A 439 -9.66 14.60 -12.54
CA ASP A 439 -10.18 13.37 -11.96
C ASP A 439 -9.04 12.32 -11.91
N CYS A 440 -8.79 11.78 -10.72
CA CYS A 440 -7.80 10.74 -10.51
C CYS A 440 -8.17 9.52 -11.35
N ASN A 441 -7.23 9.05 -12.16
CA ASN A 441 -7.34 7.75 -12.80
C ASN A 441 -7.02 6.66 -11.77
N SER A 442 -7.88 5.65 -11.67
CA SER A 442 -7.80 4.54 -10.72
C SER A 442 -6.46 3.79 -10.75
N PHE A 443 -5.70 3.88 -11.84
CA PHE A 443 -4.41 3.20 -12.02
C PHE A 443 -3.22 4.14 -12.20
N GLY A 444 -3.40 5.45 -12.00
CA GLY A 444 -2.38 6.44 -12.33
C GLY A 444 -2.22 6.59 -13.85
N SER A 445 -2.83 7.63 -14.43
CA SER A 445 -2.39 8.04 -15.77
C SER A 445 -0.91 8.43 -15.68
N PRO A 446 -0.05 8.11 -16.66
CA PRO A 446 1.33 8.62 -16.68
C PRO A 446 1.43 10.14 -16.46
N THR A 447 0.39 10.87 -16.84
CA THR A 447 0.27 12.32 -16.65
C THR A 447 -0.02 12.76 -15.21
N GLN A 448 -0.51 11.85 -14.38
CA GLN A 448 -0.90 12.09 -12.98
C GLN A 448 0.06 11.46 -11.98
N MET A 449 0.93 10.56 -12.45
CA MET A 449 1.93 9.97 -11.60
C MET A 449 3.10 10.96 -11.44
N THR A 450 3.46 11.25 -10.19
CA THR A 450 4.58 12.10 -9.80
C THR A 450 5.50 11.35 -8.85
N MET A 451 6.80 11.43 -9.07
CA MET A 451 7.79 10.91 -8.15
C MET A 451 8.29 12.00 -7.21
N ILE A 452 8.45 11.61 -5.95
CA ILE A 452 9.18 12.39 -4.97
C ILE A 452 10.66 12.03 -5.14
N VAL A 453 11.44 12.96 -5.71
CA VAL A 453 12.89 12.79 -5.83
C VAL A 453 13.57 13.66 -4.77
N PRO A 454 14.41 13.12 -3.90
CA PRO A 454 15.10 13.93 -2.89
C PRO A 454 15.92 15.06 -3.53
N GLY A 455 15.90 16.25 -2.92
CA GLY A 455 16.68 17.39 -3.41
C GLY A 455 18.20 17.17 -3.29
N PRO A 456 19.05 17.93 -3.99
CA PRO A 456 20.52 17.82 -3.91
C PRO A 456 21.10 18.06 -2.50
N GLN A 457 20.34 18.78 -1.66
CA GLN A 457 20.67 19.08 -0.27
C GLN A 457 20.06 18.08 0.72
N SER A 458 19.21 17.16 0.26
CA SER A 458 18.72 16.09 1.12
C SER A 458 19.91 15.17 1.46
N GLU A 459 20.16 15.01 2.76
CA GLU A 459 21.04 13.94 3.22
C GLU A 459 20.41 12.62 2.79
N LEU A 460 21.19 11.65 2.30
CA LEU A 460 20.61 10.31 2.13
C LEU A 460 20.02 9.88 3.48
N PRO A 461 18.85 9.22 3.49
CA PRO A 461 18.24 8.83 4.74
C PRO A 461 19.26 7.92 5.44
N SER A 462 19.69 8.31 6.64
CA SER A 462 20.54 7.45 7.44
C SER A 462 19.69 6.24 7.83
N PHE A 463 19.81 5.13 7.11
CA PHE A 463 19.11 3.92 7.49
C PHE A 463 19.62 3.50 8.89
N PRO A 464 18.73 3.06 9.79
CA PRO A 464 19.11 2.76 11.16
C PRO A 464 20.22 1.70 11.18
N THR A 465 21.35 2.04 11.81
CA THR A 465 22.53 1.16 11.91
C THR A 465 22.27 -0.14 12.69
N ASN A 466 21.17 -0.20 13.44
CA ASN A 466 20.77 -1.35 14.26
C ASN A 466 19.60 -2.10 13.62
N GLY A 467 19.95 -3.07 12.80
CA GLY A 467 19.01 -4.02 12.22
C GLY A 467 19.07 -4.00 10.71
N THR A 468 20.21 -4.40 10.14
CA THR A 468 20.39 -4.77 8.73
C THR A 468 19.29 -5.79 8.38
N PRO A 469 18.22 -5.47 7.63
CA PRO A 469 17.40 -6.52 7.06
C PRO A 469 18.30 -7.29 6.10
N LYS A 470 18.86 -8.42 6.54
CA LYS A 470 19.82 -9.26 5.80
C LYS A 470 19.25 -9.76 4.46
N LEU A 471 19.06 -8.86 3.51
CA LEU A 471 18.41 -9.09 2.22
C LEU A 471 19.25 -10.01 1.33
N PHE A 472 20.49 -10.25 1.72
CA PHE A 472 21.41 -11.17 1.07
C PHE A 472 21.83 -12.36 1.94
N ALA A 473 21.16 -12.60 3.09
CA ALA A 473 21.39 -13.81 3.88
C ALA A 473 20.53 -15.01 3.48
N ILE A 474 19.50 -14.79 2.67
CA ILE A 474 18.57 -15.82 2.20
C ILE A 474 18.50 -15.71 0.68
N GLU A 475 18.51 -16.84 -0.01
CA GLU A 475 18.27 -16.87 -1.45
C GLU A 475 16.77 -16.66 -1.71
N PHE A 476 16.40 -15.47 -2.19
CA PHE A 476 15.04 -15.19 -2.63
C PHE A 476 15.04 -14.37 -3.93
N PRO A 477 13.94 -14.40 -4.70
CA PRO A 477 13.79 -13.58 -5.89
C PRO A 477 13.53 -12.12 -5.50
N PHE A 478 14.25 -11.19 -6.11
CA PHE A 478 14.06 -9.76 -5.91
C PHE A 478 14.17 -8.99 -7.22
N ARG A 479 13.72 -7.74 -7.23
CA ARG A 479 14.04 -6.77 -8.28
C ARG A 479 14.88 -5.63 -7.70
N LEU A 480 15.80 -5.11 -8.52
CA LEU A 480 16.57 -3.90 -8.20
C LEU A 480 15.88 -2.73 -8.87
N ARG A 481 15.36 -1.80 -8.08
CA ARG A 481 14.77 -0.56 -8.57
C ARG A 481 15.73 0.58 -8.29
N LEU A 482 15.93 1.45 -9.27
CA LEU A 482 16.68 2.68 -9.05
C LEU A 482 15.87 3.58 -8.11
N PHE A 483 16.50 4.07 -7.06
CA PHE A 483 15.80 4.78 -6.00
C PHE A 483 15.02 6.01 -6.46
N SER A 484 15.61 6.79 -7.36
CA SER A 484 15.04 8.01 -7.93
C SER A 484 14.32 7.79 -9.27
N SER A 485 13.91 6.56 -9.60
CA SER A 485 13.15 6.32 -10.83
C SER A 485 12.20 5.12 -10.75
N PHE A 486 11.35 4.98 -11.76
CA PHE A 486 10.54 3.77 -11.97
C PHE A 486 11.28 2.73 -12.78
N LEU A 487 12.58 2.90 -12.97
CA LEU A 487 13.35 1.96 -13.73
C LEU A 487 13.83 0.85 -12.80
N CYS A 488 13.58 -0.37 -13.23
CA CYS A 488 14.12 -1.58 -12.65
C CYS A 488 15.31 -2.00 -13.51
N VAL A 489 16.34 -2.54 -12.87
CA VAL A 489 17.39 -3.27 -13.58
C VAL A 489 16.72 -4.42 -14.32
N ALA A 490 17.03 -4.55 -15.60
CA ALA A 490 16.41 -5.54 -16.48
C ALA A 490 17.47 -6.20 -17.35
N ASP A 491 17.40 -7.53 -17.41
CA ASP A 491 18.04 -8.35 -18.43
C ASP A 491 17.35 -8.10 -19.77
N SER A 492 18.08 -7.65 -20.79
CA SER A 492 17.48 -7.42 -22.10
C SER A 492 16.99 -8.74 -22.70
N SER A 493 15.86 -8.71 -23.40
CA SER A 493 15.28 -9.91 -24.04
C SER A 493 16.14 -10.52 -25.16
N THR A 494 17.19 -9.85 -25.62
CA THR A 494 18.08 -10.34 -26.66
C THR A 494 19.04 -11.42 -26.14
N GLU A 495 19.52 -12.32 -27.00
CA GLU A 495 20.47 -13.40 -26.64
C GLU A 495 21.85 -12.91 -26.13
N GLY A 496 22.05 -11.59 -26.02
CA GLY A 496 23.25 -10.99 -25.45
C GLY A 496 23.17 -10.83 -23.92
N GLY A 497 24.32 -10.84 -23.28
CA GLY A 497 24.52 -10.50 -21.87
C GLY A 497 24.30 -9.03 -21.54
N VAL A 498 23.39 -8.35 -22.24
CA VAL A 498 23.14 -6.93 -22.05
C VAL A 498 22.19 -6.74 -20.89
N ILE A 499 22.62 -5.95 -19.92
CA ILE A 499 21.81 -5.50 -18.80
C ILE A 499 21.62 -4.00 -18.91
N GLY A 500 20.43 -3.55 -18.57
CA GLY A 500 20.16 -2.14 -18.48
C GLY A 500 19.03 -1.86 -17.52
N THR A 501 18.26 -0.83 -17.83
CA THR A 501 17.14 -0.39 -17.01
C THR A 501 15.89 -0.25 -17.85
N GLU A 502 14.78 -0.78 -17.39
CA GLU A 502 13.47 -0.70 -18.04
C GLU A 502 12.42 -0.26 -17.02
N PRO A 503 11.29 0.34 -17.44
CA PRO A 503 10.19 0.63 -16.51
C PRO A 503 9.79 -0.63 -15.73
N CYS A 504 9.74 -0.52 -14.40
CA CYS A 504 9.33 -1.58 -13.50
C CYS A 504 7.93 -2.05 -13.87
N THR A 505 7.76 -3.35 -14.11
CA THR A 505 6.43 -3.92 -14.34
C THR A 505 5.71 -4.11 -13.01
N PHE A 506 4.38 -3.93 -12.99
CA PHE A 506 3.58 -4.13 -11.78
C PHE A 506 3.73 -5.56 -11.23
N ASN A 507 3.55 -6.55 -12.11
CA ASN A 507 3.98 -7.93 -11.89
C ASN A 507 5.42 -8.08 -12.39
N PRO A 508 6.43 -8.31 -11.52
CA PRO A 508 7.83 -8.33 -11.92
C PRO A 508 8.07 -9.39 -13.01
N ALA A 509 8.45 -8.93 -14.20
CA ALA A 509 8.81 -9.82 -15.29
C ALA A 509 10.08 -10.61 -14.93
N LYS A 510 10.23 -11.84 -15.45
CA LYS A 510 11.45 -12.64 -15.20
C LYS A 510 12.75 -11.92 -15.56
N THR A 511 12.69 -10.99 -16.52
CA THR A 511 13.81 -10.15 -16.94
C THR A 511 14.21 -9.09 -15.91
N GLN A 512 13.28 -8.68 -15.04
CA GLN A 512 13.51 -7.71 -13.95
C GLN A 512 13.73 -8.39 -12.59
N THR A 513 13.68 -9.72 -12.57
CA THR A 513 13.82 -10.52 -11.34
C THR A 513 15.18 -11.22 -11.31
N PHE A 514 15.85 -11.10 -10.18
CA PHE A 514 17.14 -11.68 -9.89
C PHE A 514 17.07 -12.55 -8.64
N VAL A 515 18.03 -13.46 -8.50
CA VAL A 515 18.25 -14.24 -7.27
C VAL A 515 19.67 -14.01 -6.82
N TYR A 516 19.87 -13.79 -5.54
CA TYR A 516 21.20 -13.70 -4.96
C TYR A 516 21.60 -15.04 -4.38
N ARG A 517 22.77 -15.51 -4.75
CA ARG A 517 23.38 -16.72 -4.19
C ARG A 517 24.28 -16.34 -3.02
N LYS A 518 24.09 -16.98 -1.87
CA LYS A 518 24.90 -16.66 -0.67
C LYS A 518 26.25 -17.35 -0.68
N ASP A 519 26.34 -18.52 -1.31
CA ASP A 519 27.52 -19.38 -1.34
C ASP A 519 28.57 -18.86 -2.33
N ALA A 520 28.12 -18.20 -3.38
CA ALA A 520 28.92 -17.34 -4.24
C ALA A 520 28.14 -16.02 -4.38
N PRO A 521 28.60 -14.88 -3.82
CA PRO A 521 27.85 -13.62 -3.67
C PRO A 521 27.51 -12.96 -5.02
N GLN A 522 26.69 -13.65 -5.81
CA GLN A 522 26.41 -13.42 -7.21
C GLN A 522 24.93 -13.08 -7.36
N ILE A 523 24.65 -12.09 -8.21
CA ILE A 523 23.29 -11.73 -8.59
C ILE A 523 22.99 -12.39 -9.93
N ARG A 524 22.05 -13.34 -9.93
CA ARG A 524 21.72 -14.22 -11.05
C ARG A 524 20.40 -13.80 -11.70
N SER A 525 20.34 -13.73 -13.02
CA SER A 525 19.09 -13.46 -13.76
C SER A 525 18.12 -14.63 -13.61
N VAL A 526 16.84 -14.37 -13.31
CA VAL A 526 15.81 -15.42 -13.31
C VAL A 526 15.40 -15.80 -14.73
N ALA A 527 15.38 -14.83 -15.66
CA ALA A 527 15.11 -15.10 -17.07
C ALA A 527 16.18 -15.97 -17.72
N LYS A 528 17.46 -15.74 -17.39
CA LYS A 528 18.62 -16.47 -17.92
C LYS A 528 19.48 -16.99 -16.76
N PRO A 529 19.09 -18.12 -16.11
CA PRO A 529 19.76 -18.59 -14.91
C PRO A 529 21.25 -18.86 -15.10
N TRP A 530 21.76 -19.20 -16.29
CA TRP A 530 23.21 -19.40 -16.42
C TRP A 530 24.01 -18.09 -16.45
N LEU A 531 23.37 -16.91 -16.38
CA LEU A 531 24.02 -15.61 -16.38
C LEU A 531 23.95 -14.89 -15.03
N CYS A 532 25.06 -14.28 -14.66
CA CYS A 532 25.27 -13.52 -13.44
C CYS A 532 25.74 -12.10 -13.78
N LEU A 533 25.33 -11.14 -12.95
CA LEU A 533 25.85 -9.79 -12.98
C LEU A 533 27.37 -9.85 -12.90
N THR A 534 28.06 -9.18 -13.82
CA THR A 534 29.51 -9.26 -13.99
C THR A 534 30.06 -7.86 -14.24
N ALA A 535 31.02 -7.45 -13.41
CA ALA A 535 31.83 -6.27 -13.62
C ALA A 535 32.90 -6.54 -14.69
N ASN A 536 32.52 -6.43 -15.96
CA ASN A 536 33.41 -6.74 -17.08
C ASN A 536 34.49 -5.65 -17.24
N THR A 537 35.78 -5.98 -17.10
CA THR A 537 36.86 -5.03 -17.45
C THR A 537 38.14 -5.69 -17.98
N PRO A 538 38.82 -5.00 -18.91
CA PRO A 538 39.91 -4.11 -18.46
C PRO A 538 39.63 -2.58 -18.46
N ASP A 539 38.89 -2.01 -19.43
CA ASP A 539 38.96 -0.54 -19.68
C ASP A 539 37.65 0.26 -19.51
N ASN A 540 36.47 -0.37 -19.44
CA ASN A 540 35.19 0.36 -19.60
C ASN A 540 34.25 0.35 -18.39
N ASN A 541 34.64 -0.30 -17.29
CA ASN A 541 33.82 -0.46 -16.08
C ASN A 541 32.37 -0.90 -16.35
N ALA A 542 32.09 -1.60 -17.45
CA ALA A 542 30.72 -1.96 -17.79
C ALA A 542 30.24 -3.09 -16.89
N VAL A 543 28.99 -3.00 -16.43
CA VAL A 543 28.31 -4.09 -15.74
C VAL A 543 27.43 -4.79 -16.77
N ILE A 544 27.63 -6.10 -16.94
CA ILE A 544 26.95 -6.93 -17.92
C ILE A 544 26.38 -8.20 -17.26
N LEU A 545 25.68 -9.03 -18.03
CA LEU A 545 25.37 -10.40 -17.68
C LEU A 545 26.35 -11.35 -18.40
N ALA A 546 27.13 -12.13 -17.67
CA ALA A 546 28.01 -13.14 -18.25
C ALA A 546 27.77 -14.50 -17.60
N ARG A 547 28.29 -15.57 -18.20
CA ARG A 547 28.10 -16.92 -17.65
C ARG A 547 28.61 -16.96 -16.20
N CYS A 548 27.77 -17.44 -15.28
CA CYS A 548 28.15 -17.57 -13.87
C CYS A 548 29.36 -18.49 -13.73
N GLY A 549 30.40 -18.02 -13.05
CA GLY A 549 31.60 -18.78 -12.71
C GLY A 549 31.83 -18.74 -11.21
N ASP A 550 31.93 -19.91 -10.58
CA ASP A 550 31.97 -20.04 -9.10
C ASP A 550 33.20 -19.38 -8.44
N THR A 551 34.21 -18.99 -9.23
CA THR A 551 35.46 -18.35 -8.75
C THR A 551 35.68 -16.95 -9.32
N SER A 552 34.70 -16.42 -10.06
CA SER A 552 34.84 -15.12 -10.72
C SER A 552 34.63 -13.97 -9.74
N GLU A 553 35.74 -13.39 -9.25
CA GLU A 553 35.74 -12.20 -8.39
C GLU A 553 34.96 -11.01 -8.97
N ASP A 554 34.98 -10.84 -10.29
CA ASP A 554 34.22 -9.80 -11.00
C ASP A 554 32.69 -10.02 -10.97
N GLN A 555 32.21 -11.19 -10.53
CA GLN A 555 30.79 -11.51 -10.39
C GLN A 555 30.28 -11.38 -8.96
N HIS A 556 31.16 -11.01 -8.03
CA HIS A 556 30.80 -10.80 -6.65
C HIS A 556 30.25 -9.39 -6.45
N PHE A 557 29.07 -9.28 -5.87
CA PHE A 557 28.45 -8.00 -5.53
C PHE A 557 27.97 -7.99 -4.10
N LYS A 558 28.13 -6.84 -3.45
CA LYS A 558 27.67 -6.57 -2.10
C LYS A 558 26.76 -5.34 -2.15
N PHE A 559 25.56 -5.48 -1.62
CA PHE A 559 24.68 -4.36 -1.38
C PHE A 559 24.96 -3.80 0.02
N ASP A 560 25.11 -2.48 0.10
CA ASP A 560 25.18 -1.78 1.36
C ASP A 560 23.82 -1.17 1.69
N GLU A 561 23.15 -1.76 2.67
CA GLU A 561 21.81 -1.35 3.09
C GLU A 561 21.77 0.08 3.67
N ASN A 562 22.91 0.62 4.14
CA ASN A 562 22.96 1.98 4.69
C ASN A 562 23.06 3.06 3.61
N SER A 563 23.59 2.72 2.44
CA SER A 563 23.74 3.66 1.33
C SER A 563 22.83 3.33 0.15
N GLY A 564 22.21 2.14 0.14
CA GLY A 564 21.50 1.57 -1.00
C GLY A 564 22.41 1.27 -2.19
N GLN A 565 23.73 1.28 -2.01
CA GLN A 565 24.69 1.12 -3.10
C GLN A 565 25.04 -0.35 -3.34
N LEU A 566 25.14 -0.72 -4.61
CA LEU A 566 25.63 -2.03 -5.02
C LEU A 566 27.11 -1.92 -5.41
N THR A 567 27.99 -2.65 -4.75
CA THR A 567 29.46 -2.58 -4.91
C THR A 567 30.04 -3.91 -5.35
N ASN A 568 31.15 -3.88 -6.09
CA ASN A 568 31.97 -5.07 -6.31
C ASN A 568 33.16 -5.03 -5.33
N PRO A 569 33.32 -6.00 -4.41
CA PRO A 569 34.35 -5.96 -3.37
C PRO A 569 35.78 -6.06 -3.91
N HIS A 570 35.98 -6.57 -5.12
CA HIS A 570 37.28 -6.66 -5.79
C HIS A 570 37.62 -5.39 -6.59
N LYS A 571 36.65 -4.49 -6.79
CA LYS A 571 36.82 -3.17 -7.40
C LYS A 571 36.56 -2.08 -6.36
N THR A 572 37.48 -1.96 -5.40
CA THR A 572 37.33 -1.09 -4.22
C THR A 572 36.97 0.35 -4.59
N GLY A 573 35.95 0.89 -3.91
CA GLY A 573 35.49 2.27 -4.11
C GLY A 573 34.62 2.48 -5.35
N LEU A 574 34.25 1.42 -6.08
CA LEU A 574 33.33 1.52 -7.20
C LEU A 574 31.94 0.96 -6.86
N CYS A 575 30.92 1.69 -7.29
CA CYS A 575 29.51 1.39 -7.14
C CYS A 575 28.87 1.23 -8.53
N VAL A 576 27.86 0.36 -8.62
CA VAL A 576 27.01 0.25 -9.80
C VAL A 576 26.25 1.56 -9.97
N GLU A 577 26.34 2.13 -11.16
CA GLU A 577 25.73 3.39 -11.56
C GLU A 577 25.00 3.20 -12.88
N THR A 578 23.88 3.88 -13.04
CA THR A 578 23.13 3.90 -14.29
C THR A 578 23.56 5.06 -15.17
N THR A 579 23.81 4.78 -16.46
CA THR A 579 24.39 5.75 -17.41
C THR A 579 23.40 6.70 -18.11
N GLY A 580 22.10 6.71 -17.75
CA GLY A 580 21.06 7.55 -18.40
C GLY A 580 19.82 6.79 -18.91
N VAL A 581 19.08 7.31 -19.90
CA VAL A 581 17.85 6.66 -20.41
C VAL A 581 18.21 5.45 -21.30
N GLN A 582 17.61 4.28 -21.02
CA GLN A 582 18.09 2.96 -21.50
C GLN A 582 19.51 2.67 -21.02
N SER A 583 19.78 3.03 -19.76
CA SER A 583 21.09 2.94 -19.15
C SER A 583 21.64 1.54 -19.19
N THR A 584 22.79 1.39 -19.84
CA THR A 584 23.74 0.37 -19.42
C THR A 584 24.17 0.65 -17.98
N LEU A 585 24.47 -0.41 -17.25
CA LEU A 585 25.04 -0.30 -15.91
C LEU A 585 26.57 -0.19 -16.03
N ALA A 586 27.19 0.64 -15.19
CA ALA A 586 28.63 0.79 -15.12
C ALA A 586 29.10 0.89 -13.66
N LEU A 587 30.37 0.58 -13.41
CA LEU A 587 31.04 0.82 -12.14
C LEU A 587 31.67 2.22 -12.16
N ARG A 588 31.30 3.07 -11.21
CA ARG A 588 31.81 4.43 -11.04
C ARG A 588 32.23 4.65 -9.59
N PRO A 589 33.13 5.62 -9.29
CA PRO A 589 33.46 5.95 -7.93
C PRO A 589 32.20 6.18 -7.09
N CYS A 590 32.09 5.51 -5.95
CA CYS A 590 30.95 5.65 -5.06
C CYS A 590 30.83 7.11 -4.59
N GLY A 591 29.68 7.72 -4.81
CA GLY A 591 29.37 9.07 -4.38
C GLY A 591 28.26 9.05 -3.34
N GLU A 592 28.50 9.64 -2.17
CA GLU A 592 27.52 9.72 -1.06
C GLU A 592 26.24 10.48 -1.43
N LYS A 593 26.23 11.22 -2.55
CA LYS A 593 25.07 11.98 -3.03
C LYS A 593 24.67 11.63 -4.47
N ASN A 594 25.17 10.51 -4.99
CA ASN A 594 24.87 10.10 -6.35
C ASN A 594 23.66 9.17 -6.36
N TRP A 595 22.47 9.73 -6.57
CA TRP A 595 21.21 8.99 -6.62
C TRP A 595 21.17 7.92 -7.73
N ARG A 596 22.02 8.02 -8.77
CA ARG A 596 22.15 7.00 -9.84
C ARG A 596 22.85 5.73 -9.38
N GLN A 597 23.43 5.75 -8.18
CA GLN A 597 24.10 4.63 -7.55
C GLN A 597 23.28 3.99 -6.42
N VAL A 598 22.11 4.56 -6.11
CA VAL A 598 21.24 4.11 -5.01
C VAL A 598 20.12 3.26 -5.59
N PHE A 599 19.94 2.07 -5.04
CA PHE A 599 18.91 1.11 -5.43
C PHE A 599 18.08 0.72 -4.22
N SER A 600 16.78 0.51 -4.44
CA SER A 600 15.95 -0.27 -3.54
C SER A 600 15.90 -1.72 -4.02
N VAL A 601 15.85 -2.63 -3.06
CA VAL A 601 15.71 -4.06 -3.33
C VAL A 601 14.30 -4.46 -2.89
N GLU A 602 13.51 -4.91 -3.83
CA GLU A 602 12.11 -5.27 -3.58
C GLU A 602 11.95 -6.78 -3.74
N GLY A 603 11.51 -7.45 -2.66
CA GLY A 603 11.22 -8.88 -2.69
C GLY A 603 10.09 -9.19 -3.68
N VAL A 604 10.25 -10.24 -4.47
CA VAL A 604 9.26 -10.70 -5.43
C VAL A 604 8.74 -12.06 -4.99
N SER A 605 7.41 -12.25 -5.01
CA SER A 605 6.81 -13.55 -4.74
C SER A 605 7.47 -14.63 -5.59
N PRO A 606 7.71 -15.84 -5.04
CA PRO A 606 8.31 -16.93 -5.78
C PRO A 606 7.59 -17.13 -7.10
N LEU A 607 8.30 -16.98 -8.21
CA LEU A 607 7.74 -17.30 -9.52
C LEU A 607 7.34 -18.78 -9.50
N PRO A 608 6.17 -19.13 -10.08
CA PRO A 608 5.73 -20.51 -10.11
C PRO A 608 6.85 -21.37 -10.72
N PRO A 609 7.12 -22.56 -10.15
CA PRO A 609 8.16 -23.43 -10.65
C PRO A 609 7.94 -23.64 -12.16
N PRO A 610 9.01 -23.63 -12.97
CA PRO A 610 8.87 -23.84 -14.40
C PRO A 610 8.09 -25.13 -14.60
N SER A 611 6.96 -25.05 -15.29
CA SER A 611 6.18 -26.22 -15.65
C SER A 611 7.13 -27.16 -16.38
N LEU A 612 7.39 -28.32 -15.77
CA LEU A 612 8.18 -29.39 -16.35
C LEU A 612 7.51 -29.77 -17.66
N GLN A 613 7.97 -29.16 -18.76
CA GLN A 613 7.69 -29.67 -20.09
C GLN A 613 8.46 -30.99 -20.16
N VAL A 614 7.74 -32.08 -19.92
CA VAL A 614 8.24 -33.43 -20.17
C VAL A 614 8.58 -33.48 -21.65
N ALA A 615 9.89 -33.57 -21.93
CA ALA A 615 10.43 -33.69 -23.28
C ALA A 615 10.10 -35.05 -23.91
#